data_AF-A0ABD7DTG7-F1
#
_entry.id   AF-A0ABD7DTG7-F1
#
_cell.length_a   1.000
_cell.length_b   1.000
_cell.length_c   1.000
_cell.angle_alpha   90.00
_cell.angle_beta   90.00
_cell.angle_gamma   90.00
#
_symmetry.space_group_name_H-M   'P 1'
#
loop_
_entity.id
_entity.type
_entity.pdbx_description
1 polymer ?
#
loop_
_entity_poly.entity_id
_entity_poly.type
_entity_poly.pdbx_seq_one_letter_code
_entity_poly.pdbx_strand_id
1 'polypeptide(L)'
;MAATVIIHTTTTGWLNLDAWSETYIAAHWLVTNELPAHEYQSETHHGPLSQMVLIAAHQLIEIMFFQCVRVITDGNPKQFTKIENKYQNTSFKKALEEWPEIITGTKFDLTQEPLKSADHLRARRNATVHKRSALTSLEMARSALFSAVEASKAISEHLLGEAGFKYNSVLYKYPLKQEQWFSQVKLINEAT
;
A
#
# COMPACT_ATOMS: atom_id res chain seq x y z
N MET A 1 -10.62 -54.21 -18.13
CA MET A 1 -9.69 -53.15 -18.57
C MET A 1 -10.15 -51.86 -17.93
N ALA A 2 -9.41 -51.32 -16.97
CA ALA A 2 -9.74 -50.07 -16.28
C ALA A 2 -9.09 -48.91 -17.03
N ALA A 3 -9.89 -47.93 -17.44
CA ALA A 3 -9.40 -46.71 -18.08
C ALA A 3 -8.84 -45.78 -17.01
N THR A 4 -7.53 -45.51 -17.07
CA THR A 4 -6.87 -44.51 -16.25
C THR A 4 -7.32 -43.13 -16.71
N VAL A 5 -8.12 -42.44 -15.89
CA VAL A 5 -8.45 -41.03 -16.11
C VAL A 5 -7.22 -40.21 -15.70
N ILE A 6 -6.51 -39.68 -16.70
CA ILE A 6 -5.44 -38.70 -16.46
C ILE A 6 -6.13 -37.37 -16.18
N ILE A 7 -6.20 -37.00 -14.90
CA ILE A 7 -6.62 -35.66 -14.49
C ILE A 7 -5.42 -34.75 -14.74
N HIS A 8 -5.43 -34.02 -15.85
CA HIS A 8 -4.55 -32.87 -16.01
C HIS A 8 -5.03 -31.76 -15.08
N THR A 9 -4.45 -31.68 -13.89
CA THR A 9 -4.50 -30.45 -13.09
C THR A 9 -3.63 -29.41 -13.80
N THR A 10 -4.26 -28.57 -14.62
CA THR A 10 -3.67 -27.29 -15.01
C THR A 10 -3.58 -26.43 -13.76
N THR A 11 -2.47 -26.54 -13.02
CA THR A 11 -2.05 -25.48 -12.12
C THR A 11 -1.68 -24.29 -13.00
N THR A 12 -2.66 -23.47 -13.34
CA THR A 12 -2.42 -22.14 -13.89
C THR A 12 -1.55 -21.41 -12.87
N GLY A 13 -0.27 -21.21 -13.20
CA GLY A 13 0.73 -20.50 -12.39
C GLY A 13 0.45 -19.00 -12.23
N TRP A 14 -0.77 -18.56 -12.52
CA TRP A 14 -1.32 -17.29 -12.06
C TRP A 14 -1.53 -17.45 -10.56
N LEU A 15 -0.50 -17.05 -9.81
CA LEU A 15 -0.40 -17.09 -8.36
C LEU A 15 -1.73 -16.73 -7.68
N ASN A 16 -1.99 -17.27 -6.48
CA ASN A 16 -2.98 -16.77 -5.53
C ASN A 16 -2.64 -15.33 -5.10
N LEU A 17 -2.72 -14.38 -6.04
CA LEU A 17 -2.53 -12.97 -5.81
C LEU A 17 -3.83 -12.42 -5.23
N ASP A 18 -3.69 -11.57 -4.23
CA ASP A 18 -4.76 -10.72 -3.76
C ASP A 18 -4.51 -9.26 -4.14
N ALA A 19 -5.48 -8.42 -3.84
CA ALA A 19 -5.46 -7.01 -4.18
C ALA A 19 -4.17 -6.29 -3.76
N TRP A 20 -3.56 -6.65 -2.62
CA TRP A 20 -2.31 -6.03 -2.19
C TRP A 20 -1.17 -6.41 -3.13
N SER A 21 -1.01 -7.71 -3.39
CA SER A 21 0.07 -8.22 -4.25
C SER A 21 -0.07 -7.76 -5.72
N GLU A 22 -1.28 -7.71 -6.26
CA GLU A 22 -1.52 -7.21 -7.63
C GLU A 22 -1.20 -5.72 -7.75
N THR A 23 -1.69 -4.91 -6.81
CA THR A 23 -1.40 -3.47 -6.74
C THR A 23 0.11 -3.22 -6.64
N TYR A 24 0.80 -4.01 -5.83
CA TYR A 24 2.22 -3.90 -5.63
C TYR A 24 3.00 -4.24 -6.90
N ILE A 25 2.70 -5.38 -7.53
CA ILE A 25 3.38 -5.84 -8.74
C ILE A 25 3.20 -4.82 -9.88
N ALA A 26 2.00 -4.26 -10.05
CA ALA A 26 1.74 -3.24 -11.06
C ALA A 26 2.55 -1.96 -10.80
N ALA A 27 2.53 -1.44 -9.57
CA ALA A 27 3.29 -0.25 -9.21
C ALA A 27 4.81 -0.47 -9.30
N HIS A 28 5.28 -1.65 -8.88
CA HIS A 28 6.68 -2.07 -8.98
C HIS A 28 7.13 -2.12 -10.44
N TRP A 29 6.32 -2.71 -11.32
CA TRP A 29 6.64 -2.80 -12.74
C TRP A 29 6.79 -1.40 -13.35
N LEU A 30 5.88 -0.47 -13.05
CA LEU A 30 5.96 0.92 -13.49
C LEU A 30 7.25 1.59 -13.00
N VAL A 31 7.56 1.48 -11.71
CA VAL A 31 8.76 2.10 -11.13
C VAL A 31 10.06 1.51 -11.70
N THR A 32 10.06 0.23 -12.04
CA THR A 32 11.27 -0.50 -12.41
C THR A 32 11.54 -0.49 -13.91
N ASN A 33 10.49 -0.57 -14.73
CA ASN A 33 10.61 -0.79 -16.17
C ASN A 33 10.18 0.42 -17.00
N GLU A 34 9.30 1.27 -16.48
CA GLU A 34 8.66 2.33 -17.25
C GLU A 34 9.19 3.72 -16.84
N LEU A 35 9.21 4.01 -15.55
CA LEU A 35 9.68 5.31 -15.05
C LEU A 35 11.21 5.37 -15.10
N PRO A 36 11.80 6.42 -15.72
CA PRO A 36 13.24 6.55 -15.82
C PRO A 36 13.86 6.91 -14.46
N ALA A 37 15.17 6.75 -14.35
CA ALA A 37 15.90 7.04 -13.12
C ALA A 37 16.02 8.55 -12.87
N HIS A 38 16.02 9.37 -13.93
CA HIS A 38 16.26 10.80 -13.83
C HIS A 38 15.21 11.62 -14.60
N GLU A 39 14.87 12.79 -14.06
CA GLU A 39 13.87 13.70 -14.65
C GLU A 39 14.25 14.19 -16.06
N TYR A 40 15.53 14.34 -16.39
CA TYR A 40 15.95 14.74 -17.74
C TYR A 40 15.70 13.68 -18.81
N GLN A 41 15.41 12.44 -18.40
CA GLN A 41 15.02 11.33 -19.28
C GLN A 41 13.50 11.23 -19.39
N SER A 42 12.75 12.15 -18.78
CA SER A 42 11.30 12.06 -18.71
C SER A 42 10.63 12.39 -20.05
N GLU A 43 9.67 11.54 -20.41
CA GLU A 43 8.72 11.79 -21.48
C GLU A 43 7.37 12.22 -20.89
N THR A 44 6.51 12.79 -21.72
CA THR A 44 5.20 13.32 -21.30
C THR A 44 4.34 12.29 -20.56
N HIS A 45 4.43 11.02 -20.94
CA HIS A 45 3.63 9.95 -20.34
C HIS A 45 4.11 9.54 -18.93
N HIS A 46 5.36 9.84 -18.55
CA HIS A 46 5.88 9.49 -17.23
C HIS A 46 5.22 10.27 -16.09
N GLY A 47 4.75 11.50 -16.33
CA GLY A 47 4.06 12.30 -15.32
C GLY A 47 2.75 11.65 -14.83
N PRO A 48 1.82 11.30 -15.73
CA PRO A 48 0.63 10.53 -15.35
C PRO A 48 0.95 9.17 -14.71
N LEU A 49 1.99 8.48 -15.17
CA LEU A 49 2.36 7.17 -14.61
C LEU A 49 3.00 7.28 -13.21
N SER A 50 3.80 8.31 -12.95
CA SER A 50 4.32 8.59 -11.60
C SER A 50 3.17 8.86 -10.62
N GLN A 51 2.14 9.57 -11.07
CA GLN A 51 0.94 9.85 -10.29
C GLN A 51 0.12 8.56 -10.03
N MET A 52 0.01 7.66 -11.02
CA MET A 52 -0.59 6.34 -10.81
C MET A 52 0.16 5.53 -9.74
N VAL A 53 1.49 5.53 -9.76
CA VAL A 53 2.31 4.87 -8.74
C VAL A 53 2.04 5.45 -7.35
N LEU A 54 1.96 6.78 -7.21
CA LEU A 54 1.65 7.43 -5.93
C LEU A 54 0.28 7.02 -5.39
N ILE A 55 -0.74 6.96 -6.26
CA ILE A 55 -2.08 6.51 -5.88
C ILE A 55 -2.06 5.04 -5.47
N ALA A 56 -1.41 4.19 -6.27
CA ALA A 56 -1.27 2.76 -5.97
C ALA A 56 -0.52 2.50 -4.66
N ALA A 57 0.53 3.28 -4.38
CA ALA A 57 1.27 3.21 -3.13
C ALA A 57 0.36 3.53 -1.93
N HIS A 58 -0.46 4.57 -2.00
CA HIS A 58 -1.44 4.83 -0.93
C HIS A 58 -2.46 3.68 -0.80
N GLN A 59 -2.91 3.14 -1.93
CA GLN A 59 -3.85 2.03 -1.96
C GLN A 59 -3.30 0.77 -1.26
N LEU A 60 -2.00 0.48 -1.37
CA LEU A 60 -1.36 -0.64 -0.64
C LEU A 60 -1.55 -0.52 0.87
N ILE A 61 -1.37 0.68 1.41
CA ILE A 61 -1.51 0.97 2.83
C ILE A 61 -2.97 0.75 3.27
N GLU A 62 -3.93 1.27 2.49
CA GLU A 62 -5.36 1.07 2.77
C GLU A 62 -5.73 -0.41 2.73
N ILE A 63 -5.34 -1.13 1.68
CA ILE A 63 -5.63 -2.55 1.53
C ILE A 63 -5.08 -3.31 2.73
N MET A 64 -3.81 -3.10 3.09
CA MET A 64 -3.20 -3.80 4.23
C MET A 64 -3.94 -3.51 5.53
N PHE A 65 -4.21 -2.24 5.82
CA PHE A 65 -4.89 -1.83 7.04
C PHE A 65 -6.27 -2.47 7.15
N PHE A 66 -7.11 -2.34 6.11
CA PHE A 66 -8.46 -2.87 6.14
C PHE A 66 -8.51 -4.41 6.10
N GLN A 67 -7.53 -5.07 5.47
CA GLN A 67 -7.35 -6.51 5.55
C GLN A 67 -7.04 -6.95 6.99
N CYS A 68 -6.07 -6.31 7.67
CA CYS A 68 -5.73 -6.63 9.05
C CYS A 68 -6.91 -6.44 10.00
N VAL A 69 -7.61 -5.31 9.86
CA VAL A 69 -8.82 -5.02 10.65
C VAL A 69 -9.88 -6.10 10.41
N ARG A 70 -10.11 -6.49 9.16
CA ARG A 70 -11.11 -7.52 8.82
C ARG A 70 -10.77 -8.87 9.45
N VAL A 71 -9.51 -9.30 9.36
CA VAL A 71 -9.05 -10.56 9.98
C VAL A 71 -9.35 -10.58 11.48
N ILE A 72 -9.11 -9.45 12.16
CA ILE A 72 -9.33 -9.34 13.60
C ILE A 72 -10.83 -9.33 13.95
N THR A 73 -11.63 -8.52 13.24
CA THR A 73 -13.07 -8.41 13.52
C THR A 73 -13.81 -9.71 13.23
N ASP A 74 -13.46 -10.39 12.13
CA ASP A 74 -14.10 -11.65 11.73
C ASP A 74 -13.69 -12.80 12.67
N GLY A 75 -12.46 -12.76 13.21
CA GLY A 75 -11.99 -13.72 14.21
C GLY A 75 -12.55 -13.49 15.63
N ASN A 76 -13.09 -12.30 15.91
CA ASN A 76 -13.59 -11.91 17.23
C ASN A 76 -14.98 -11.26 17.14
N PRO A 77 -16.01 -12.03 16.71
CA PRO A 77 -17.33 -11.47 16.44
C PRO A 77 -17.94 -10.82 17.68
N LYS A 78 -18.54 -9.64 17.51
CA LYS A 78 -19.19 -8.83 18.57
C LYS A 78 -18.23 -8.19 19.59
N GLN A 79 -16.93 -8.47 19.54
CA GLN A 79 -15.96 -7.78 20.40
C GLN A 79 -15.73 -6.33 19.94
N PHE A 80 -15.75 -6.10 18.61
CA PHE A 80 -15.40 -4.81 18.00
C PHE A 80 -16.59 -4.16 17.28
N THR A 81 -17.79 -4.23 17.87
CA THR A 81 -19.04 -3.71 17.25
C THR A 81 -18.94 -2.26 16.77
N LYS A 82 -18.17 -1.40 17.45
CA LYS A 82 -17.92 -0.01 17.03
C LYS A 82 -17.21 0.07 15.67
N ILE A 83 -16.28 -0.83 15.40
CA ILE A 83 -15.56 -0.93 14.12
C ILE A 83 -16.47 -1.57 13.08
N GLU A 84 -17.09 -2.72 13.38
CA GLU A 84 -17.99 -3.45 12.48
C GLU A 84 -19.08 -2.52 11.91
N ASN A 85 -19.77 -1.76 12.77
CA ASN A 85 -20.84 -0.84 12.38
C ASN A 85 -20.38 0.31 11.48
N LYS A 86 -19.09 0.68 11.55
CA LYS A 86 -18.53 1.83 10.85
C LYS A 86 -17.58 1.45 9.72
N TYR A 87 -17.38 0.16 9.48
CA TYR A 87 -16.33 -0.36 8.60
C TYR A 87 -16.41 0.25 7.19
N GLN A 88 -17.62 0.31 6.62
CA GLN A 88 -17.84 0.82 5.26
C GLN A 88 -17.89 2.35 5.14
N ASN A 89 -18.10 3.06 6.25
CA ASN A 89 -18.45 4.50 6.24
C ASN A 89 -17.37 5.38 6.89
N THR A 90 -16.25 4.81 7.31
CA THR A 90 -15.17 5.55 7.97
C THR A 90 -14.10 5.92 6.97
N SER A 91 -13.66 7.18 6.99
CA SER A 91 -12.51 7.59 6.18
C SER A 91 -11.24 6.89 6.67
N PHE A 92 -10.34 6.56 5.73
CA PHE A 92 -9.08 5.91 6.07
C PHE A 92 -8.31 6.64 7.18
N LYS A 93 -8.22 7.98 7.13
CA LYS A 93 -7.57 8.78 8.18
C LYS A 93 -8.12 8.47 9.57
N LYS A 94 -9.44 8.56 9.72
CA LYS A 94 -10.11 8.37 11.00
C LYS A 94 -9.95 6.94 11.50
N ALA A 95 -10.04 5.97 10.60
CA ALA A 95 -9.84 4.57 10.93
C ALA A 95 -8.40 4.32 11.42
N LEU A 96 -7.40 4.85 10.71
CA LEU A 96 -5.98 4.72 11.03
C LEU A 96 -5.65 5.33 12.41
N GLU A 97 -6.28 6.45 12.77
CA GLU A 97 -6.06 7.13 14.06
C GLU A 97 -6.77 6.43 15.24
N GLU A 98 -7.98 5.91 15.04
CA GLU A 98 -8.84 5.43 16.13
C GLU A 98 -8.80 3.92 16.34
N TRP A 99 -8.78 3.11 15.27
CA TRP A 99 -9.00 1.67 15.37
C TRP A 99 -7.83 0.88 15.97
N PRO A 100 -6.55 1.23 15.75
CA PRO A 100 -5.44 0.50 16.38
C PRO A 100 -5.53 0.49 17.91
N GLU A 101 -5.91 1.62 18.52
CA GLU A 101 -6.10 1.71 19.98
C GLU A 101 -7.27 0.84 20.44
N ILE A 102 -8.37 0.82 19.69
CA ILE A 102 -9.53 -0.03 20.00
C ILE A 102 -9.15 -1.52 19.93
N ILE A 103 -8.32 -1.90 18.95
CA ILE A 103 -7.95 -3.29 18.68
C ILE A 103 -6.86 -3.79 19.62
N THR A 104 -5.79 -3.01 19.81
CA THR A 104 -4.54 -3.43 20.47
C THR A 104 -4.34 -2.78 21.84
N GLY A 105 -5.16 -1.78 22.20
CA GLY A 105 -4.93 -0.92 23.37
C GLY A 105 -3.87 0.16 23.14
N THR A 106 -3.21 0.19 21.98
CA THR A 106 -2.14 1.15 21.66
C THR A 106 -2.36 1.81 20.29
N LYS A 107 -2.03 3.10 20.19
CA LYS A 107 -2.13 3.87 18.95
C LYS A 107 -0.95 3.59 18.03
N PHE A 108 -1.17 3.81 16.74
CA PHE A 108 -0.05 4.03 15.83
C PHE A 108 0.69 5.31 16.17
N ASP A 109 2.03 5.26 16.15
CA ASP A 109 2.87 6.45 16.18
C ASP A 109 3.05 7.01 14.78
N LEU A 110 2.21 7.98 14.41
CA LEU A 110 2.25 8.66 13.12
C LEU A 110 3.37 9.73 13.04
N THR A 111 4.19 9.87 14.08
CA THR A 111 5.33 10.80 14.10
C THR A 111 6.65 10.13 13.70
N GLN A 112 6.66 8.79 13.63
CA GLN A 112 7.81 7.97 13.29
C GLN A 112 7.61 7.22 11.98
N GLU A 113 8.72 6.92 11.31
CA GLU A 113 8.69 6.08 10.11
C GLU A 113 8.40 4.62 10.49
N PRO A 114 7.67 3.87 9.65
CA PRO A 114 7.18 4.25 8.30
C PRO A 114 5.80 4.93 8.29
N LEU A 115 5.11 5.03 9.44
CA LEU A 115 3.72 5.48 9.50
C LEU A 115 3.57 7.00 9.30
N LYS A 116 4.61 7.78 9.61
CA LYS A 116 4.70 9.19 9.22
C LYS A 116 4.62 9.36 7.70
N SER A 117 5.39 8.58 6.94
CA SER A 117 5.29 8.59 5.48
C SER A 117 3.92 8.16 4.97
N ALA A 118 3.26 7.21 5.64
CA ALA A 118 1.89 6.81 5.30
C ALA A 118 0.90 7.98 5.43
N ASP A 119 0.95 8.76 6.52
CA ASP A 119 0.06 9.92 6.68
C ASP A 119 0.38 11.05 5.68
N HIS A 120 1.66 11.30 5.40
CA HIS A 120 2.08 12.26 4.37
C HIS A 120 1.57 11.82 2.98
N LEU A 121 1.69 10.53 2.65
CA LEU A 121 1.23 9.98 1.39
C LEU A 121 -0.29 10.10 1.26
N ARG A 122 -1.05 9.87 2.34
CA ARG A 122 -2.50 10.11 2.40
C ARG A 122 -2.84 11.56 2.10
N ALA A 123 -2.15 12.50 2.74
CA ALA A 123 -2.35 13.92 2.48
C ALA A 123 -2.06 14.27 1.01
N ARG A 124 -0.97 13.74 0.44
CA ARG A 124 -0.61 13.98 -0.95
C ARG A 124 -1.58 13.35 -1.95
N ARG A 125 -2.02 12.11 -1.71
CA ARG A 125 -3.05 11.43 -2.52
C ARG A 125 -4.33 12.25 -2.53
N ASN A 126 -4.78 12.73 -1.37
CA ASN A 126 -5.98 13.56 -1.30
C ASN A 126 -5.83 14.88 -2.06
N ALA A 127 -4.66 15.52 -1.98
CA ALA A 127 -4.36 16.70 -2.80
C ALA A 127 -4.39 16.36 -4.30
N THR A 128 -3.83 15.22 -4.70
CA THR A 128 -3.77 14.74 -6.08
C THR A 128 -5.15 14.42 -6.67
N VAL A 129 -6.04 13.82 -5.88
CA VAL A 129 -7.39 13.44 -6.34
C VAL A 129 -8.37 14.61 -6.32
N HIS A 130 -8.26 15.52 -5.33
CA HIS A 130 -9.27 16.55 -5.09
C HIS A 130 -8.83 17.98 -5.44
N LYS A 131 -7.53 18.26 -5.58
CA LYS A 131 -7.00 19.57 -5.98
C LYS A 131 -6.28 19.43 -7.32
N ARG A 132 -6.63 20.26 -8.29
CA ARG A 132 -6.37 20.04 -9.74
C ARG A 132 -4.91 20.01 -10.21
N SER A 133 -3.88 20.02 -9.35
CA SER A 133 -2.52 20.32 -9.81
C SER A 133 -1.36 19.73 -8.98
N ALA A 134 -1.61 18.81 -8.05
CA ALA A 134 -0.53 18.20 -7.27
C ALA A 134 0.30 17.22 -8.12
N LEU A 135 1.32 17.72 -8.81
CA LEU A 135 2.22 16.96 -9.68
C LEU A 135 3.06 15.94 -8.89
N THR A 136 3.29 14.76 -9.47
CA THR A 136 4.14 13.74 -8.85
C THR A 136 5.46 13.65 -9.62
N SER A 137 6.59 13.86 -8.94
CA SER A 137 7.90 13.62 -9.54
C SER A 137 8.21 12.12 -9.61
N LEU A 138 9.21 11.74 -10.40
CA LEU A 138 9.71 10.36 -10.46
C LEU A 138 10.24 9.91 -9.09
N GLU A 139 10.94 10.80 -8.40
CA GLU A 139 11.44 10.58 -7.03
C GLU A 139 10.28 10.33 -6.04
N MET A 140 9.22 11.14 -6.11
CA MET A 140 8.03 10.96 -5.28
C MET A 140 7.38 9.59 -5.51
N ALA A 141 7.29 9.13 -6.76
CA ALA A 141 6.72 7.83 -7.08
C ALA A 141 7.53 6.67 -6.47
N ARG A 142 8.86 6.72 -6.60
CA ARG A 142 9.77 5.69 -6.02
C ARG A 142 9.67 5.66 -4.50
N SER A 143 9.82 6.81 -3.86
CA SER A 143 9.73 6.94 -2.40
C SER A 143 8.35 6.59 -1.85
N ALA A 144 7.27 6.89 -2.59
CA ALA A 144 5.91 6.51 -2.20
C ALA A 144 5.75 5.00 -2.16
N LEU A 145 6.18 4.29 -3.20
CA LEU A 145 6.07 2.83 -3.25
C LEU A 145 6.91 2.16 -2.15
N PHE A 146 8.16 2.61 -1.95
CA PHE A 146 9.01 2.13 -0.87
C PHE A 146 8.36 2.33 0.50
N SER A 147 7.95 3.56 0.81
CA SER A 147 7.36 3.88 2.10
C SER A 147 6.04 3.14 2.35
N ALA A 148 5.24 2.90 1.30
CA ALA A 148 4.00 2.16 1.41
C ALA A 148 4.20 0.68 1.74
N VAL A 149 5.24 0.05 1.19
CA VAL A 149 5.59 -1.34 1.54
C VAL A 149 6.01 -1.44 3.00
N GLU A 150 6.91 -0.55 3.45
CA GLU A 150 7.35 -0.55 4.85
C GLU A 150 6.20 -0.19 5.81
N ALA A 151 5.34 0.76 5.46
CA ALA A 151 4.14 1.07 6.23
C ALA A 151 3.18 -0.12 6.31
N SER A 152 3.02 -0.88 5.21
CA SER A 152 2.21 -2.09 5.21
C SER A 152 2.76 -3.15 6.17
N LYS A 153 4.09 -3.33 6.23
CA LYS A 153 4.73 -4.22 7.22
C LYS A 153 4.41 -3.78 8.64
N ALA A 154 4.71 -2.52 8.98
CA ALA A 154 4.49 -1.97 10.32
C ALA A 154 3.01 -2.05 10.77
N ILE A 155 2.07 -1.77 9.85
CA ILE A 155 0.64 -1.92 10.14
C ILE A 155 0.30 -3.38 10.48
N SER A 156 0.75 -4.33 9.67
CA SER A 156 0.45 -5.75 9.89
C SER A 156 1.12 -6.28 11.15
N GLU A 157 2.34 -5.85 11.46
CA GLU A 157 3.08 -6.25 12.66
C GLU A 157 2.40 -5.75 13.93
N HIS A 158 1.98 -4.49 13.95
CA HIS A 158 1.28 -3.91 15.10
C HIS A 158 -0.08 -4.56 15.35
N LEU A 159 -0.83 -4.86 14.29
CA LEU A 159 -2.21 -5.37 14.40
C LEU A 159 -2.29 -6.89 14.56
N LEU A 160 -1.39 -7.64 13.92
CA LEU A 160 -1.44 -9.11 13.84
C LEU A 160 -0.19 -9.79 14.45
N GLY A 161 0.78 -9.03 14.94
CA GLY A 161 2.06 -9.53 15.46
C GLY A 161 3.13 -9.72 14.38
N GLU A 162 4.33 -10.13 14.79
CA GLU A 162 5.54 -10.22 13.93
C GLU A 162 5.34 -11.03 12.63
N ALA A 163 4.51 -12.08 12.68
CA ALA A 163 4.19 -12.92 11.52
C ALA A 163 3.01 -12.38 10.69
N GLY A 164 2.49 -11.20 11.00
CA GLY A 164 1.33 -10.59 10.35
C GLY A 164 1.56 -10.22 8.89
N PHE A 165 2.80 -9.91 8.51
CA PHE A 165 3.15 -9.57 7.13
C PHE A 165 3.36 -10.81 6.26
N LYS A 166 2.33 -11.18 5.49
CA LYS A 166 2.35 -12.41 4.66
C LYS A 166 3.00 -12.29 3.27
N TYR A 167 3.43 -11.11 2.84
CA TYR A 167 3.83 -10.85 1.44
C TYR A 167 5.34 -10.96 1.17
N ASN A 168 6.11 -11.56 2.08
CA ASN A 168 7.56 -11.72 1.92
C ASN A 168 7.95 -12.46 0.62
N SER A 169 7.18 -13.47 0.20
CA SER A 169 7.43 -14.19 -1.06
C SER A 169 7.23 -13.30 -2.30
N VAL A 170 6.27 -12.37 -2.26
CA VAL A 170 6.02 -11.40 -3.32
C VAL A 170 7.18 -10.41 -3.40
N LEU A 171 7.63 -9.87 -2.26
CA LEU A 171 8.77 -8.97 -2.20
C LEU A 171 10.09 -9.64 -2.61
N TYR A 172 10.26 -10.94 -2.34
CA TYR A 172 11.41 -11.71 -2.80
C TYR A 172 11.42 -11.85 -4.33
N LYS A 173 10.25 -12.10 -4.94
CA LYS A 173 10.12 -12.26 -6.39
C LYS A 173 10.25 -10.93 -7.14
N TYR A 174 9.73 -9.85 -6.56
CA TYR A 174 9.77 -8.50 -7.13
C TYR A 174 10.46 -7.57 -6.13
N PRO A 175 11.80 -7.58 -6.05
CA PRO A 175 12.50 -6.80 -5.04
C PRO A 175 12.37 -5.30 -5.31
N LEU A 176 12.08 -4.54 -4.26
CA LEU A 176 12.06 -3.08 -4.31
C LEU A 176 13.38 -2.52 -3.78
N LYS A 177 13.93 -1.52 -4.47
CA LYS A 177 15.11 -0.81 -3.98
C LYS A 177 14.73 0.01 -2.75
N GLN A 178 15.66 0.14 -1.83
CA GLN A 178 15.53 1.08 -0.74
C GLN A 178 15.57 2.50 -1.31
N GLU A 179 14.61 3.33 -0.91
CA GLU A 179 14.50 4.72 -1.29
C GLU A 179 14.45 5.58 -0.01
N GLN A 180 14.54 6.90 -0.16
CA GLN A 180 14.23 7.77 0.97
C GLN A 180 12.75 7.67 1.37
N TRP A 181 12.47 7.99 2.63
CA TRP A 181 11.11 8.05 3.15
C TRP A 181 10.30 9.13 2.42
N PHE A 182 9.04 8.85 2.13
CA PHE A 182 8.15 9.78 1.45
C PHE A 182 7.99 11.09 2.23
N SER A 183 8.05 11.04 3.56
CA SER A 183 8.00 12.23 4.41
C SER A 183 9.19 13.19 4.22
N GLN A 184 10.28 12.72 3.62
CA GLN A 184 11.52 13.46 3.38
C GLN A 184 11.63 13.98 1.94
N VAL A 185 10.76 13.53 1.04
CA VAL A 185 10.78 13.96 -0.37
C VAL A 185 10.33 15.40 -0.47
N LYS A 186 11.05 16.19 -1.26
CA LYS A 186 10.63 17.56 -1.58
C LYS A 186 9.39 17.52 -2.46
N LEU A 187 8.28 18.03 -1.92
CA LEU A 187 7.06 18.17 -2.71
C LEU A 187 7.25 19.28 -3.74
N ILE A 188 6.84 19.00 -4.98
CA ILE A 188 6.69 20.06 -5.98
C ILE A 188 5.51 20.93 -5.52
N ASN A 189 5.84 22.13 -5.02
CA ASN A 189 4.89 23.21 -4.84
C ASN A 189 4.61 23.82 -6.21
N GLU A 190 3.34 24.15 -6.48
CA GLU A 190 2.96 24.85 -7.70
C GLU A 190 3.76 26.17 -7.82
N ALA A 191 4.16 26.52 -9.04
CA ALA A 191 4.40 27.92 -9.35
C ALA A 191 3.02 28.61 -9.28
N THR A 192 2.84 29.47 -8.28
CA THR A 192 1.67 30.38 -8.20
C THR A 192 1.56 31.27 -9.43
#